data_AF-A0A1X7F423-F1
#
_entry.id   AF-A0A1X7F423-F1
#
_cell.length_a   1.000
_cell.length_b   1.000
_cell.length_c   1.000
_cell.angle_alpha   90.00
_cell.angle_beta   90.00
_cell.angle_gamma   90.00
#
_symmetry.space_group_name_H-M   'P 1'
#
loop_
_entity.id
_entity.type
_entity.pdbx_description
1 polymer ?
#
loop_
_entity_poly.entity_id
_entity_poly.type
_entity_poly.pdbx_seq_one_letter_code
_entity_poly.pdbx_strand_id
1 'polypeptide(L)'
;MEFNDVKRKDYIELAGIAEHHQGTEIARHRVKWRLREALENAGVSHPYDQIFYSAAQDGTVIFSKSLVQMLTEAVLNNERHSIQVGTGGDFYAAQYTMSEEARVDISVETANDVMALVYEHIKETEAKG
;
A
#
# COMPACT_ATOMS: atom_id res chain seq x y z
N MET A 1 10.79 -26.56 -0.74
CA MET A 1 10.67 -25.30 0.01
C MET A 1 9.18 -25.12 0.29
N GLU A 2 8.80 -25.01 1.56
CA GLU A 2 7.44 -25.29 2.06
C GLU A 2 6.40 -24.22 1.67
N PHE A 3 5.25 -24.67 1.18
CA PHE A 3 4.06 -23.85 0.88
C PHE A 3 3.21 -23.48 2.12
N ASN A 4 3.72 -23.74 3.33
CA ASN A 4 2.96 -23.56 4.58
C ASN A 4 2.96 -22.12 5.13
N ASP A 5 3.88 -21.26 4.70
CA ASP A 5 4.02 -19.92 5.29
C ASP A 5 3.05 -18.87 4.72
N VAL A 6 2.64 -19.00 3.45
CA VAL A 6 1.79 -18.00 2.78
C VAL A 6 0.38 -17.96 3.38
N LYS A 7 -0.23 -19.14 3.62
CA LYS A 7 -1.59 -19.23 4.20
C LYS A 7 -1.67 -18.72 5.64
N ARG A 8 -0.57 -18.78 6.40
CA ARG A 8 -0.55 -18.35 7.80
C ARG A 8 -0.48 -16.83 7.95
N LYS A 9 0.19 -16.14 7.01
CA LYS A 9 0.29 -14.67 6.98
C LYS A 9 -1.00 -14.00 6.48
N ASP A 10 -1.72 -14.68 5.58
CA ASP A 10 -3.01 -14.21 5.04
C ASP A 10 -4.21 -14.50 5.96
N TYR A 11 -4.00 -15.19 7.09
CA TYR A 11 -5.07 -15.43 8.07
C TYR A 11 -5.41 -14.14 8.82
N ILE A 12 -6.69 -13.77 8.78
CA ILE A 12 -7.27 -12.67 9.55
C ILE A 12 -8.52 -13.17 10.28
N GLU A 13 -8.68 -12.78 11.54
CA GLU A 13 -9.89 -13.03 12.29
C GLU A 13 -10.97 -12.03 11.87
N LEU A 14 -12.07 -12.55 11.33
CA LEU A 14 -13.21 -11.74 10.85
C LEU A 14 -14.33 -11.64 11.90
N ALA A 15 -14.14 -12.21 13.08
CA ALA A 15 -15.12 -12.18 14.15
C ALA A 15 -15.43 -10.72 14.54
N GLY A 16 -16.71 -10.35 14.49
CA GLY A 16 -17.17 -8.99 14.77
C GLY A 16 -17.10 -8.00 13.60
N ILE A 17 -16.58 -8.41 12.43
CA ILE A 17 -16.63 -7.60 11.19
C ILE A 17 -17.88 -7.99 10.40
N ALA A 18 -18.72 -7.00 10.08
CA ALA A 18 -19.91 -7.22 9.26
C ALA A 18 -19.52 -7.75 7.87
N GLU A 19 -20.28 -8.71 7.33
CA GLU A 19 -19.93 -9.44 6.10
C GLU A 19 -19.57 -8.53 4.92
N HIS A 20 -20.32 -7.44 4.73
CA HIS A 20 -20.07 -6.45 3.66
C HIS A 20 -18.75 -5.66 3.82
N HIS A 21 -18.12 -5.69 5.00
CA HIS A 21 -16.81 -5.10 5.27
C HIS A 21 -15.67 -6.13 5.26
N GLN A 22 -15.96 -7.43 5.32
CA GLN A 22 -14.93 -8.47 5.42
C GLN A 22 -13.99 -8.47 4.20
N GLY A 23 -14.52 -8.27 2.99
CA GLY A 23 -13.68 -8.18 1.78
C GLY A 23 -12.65 -7.04 1.84
N THR A 24 -13.05 -5.89 2.42
CA THR A 24 -12.14 -4.74 2.59
C THR A 24 -11.04 -5.05 3.59
N GLU A 25 -11.39 -5.66 4.73
CA GLU A 25 -10.41 -5.98 5.77
C GLU A 25 -9.43 -7.09 5.34
N ILE A 26 -9.91 -8.11 4.61
CA ILE A 26 -9.04 -9.13 4.00
C ILE A 26 -8.05 -8.47 3.02
N ALA A 27 -8.54 -7.63 2.11
CA ALA A 27 -7.67 -6.95 1.12
C ALA A 27 -6.64 -6.06 1.83
N ARG A 28 -7.07 -5.26 2.80
CA ARG A 28 -6.20 -4.40 3.60
C ARG A 28 -5.13 -5.20 4.33
N HIS A 29 -5.49 -6.31 4.97
CA HIS A 29 -4.54 -7.15 5.69
C HIS A 29 -3.47 -7.71 4.76
N ARG A 30 -3.88 -8.27 3.61
CA ARG A 30 -2.97 -8.78 2.57
C ARG A 30 -2.03 -7.69 2.07
N VAL A 31 -2.56 -6.51 1.79
CA VAL A 31 -1.77 -5.34 1.36
C VAL A 31 -0.72 -4.97 2.39
N LYS A 32 -1.11 -4.83 3.66
CA LYS A 32 -0.21 -4.35 4.73
C LYS A 32 1.07 -5.18 4.84
N TRP A 33 0.93 -6.50 4.96
CA TRP A 33 2.10 -7.35 5.19
C TRP A 33 2.98 -7.49 3.93
N ARG A 34 2.36 -7.55 2.75
CA ARG A 34 3.09 -7.63 1.48
C ARG A 34 3.84 -6.35 1.17
N LEU A 35 3.19 -5.22 1.39
CA LEU A 35 3.78 -3.91 1.21
C LEU A 35 4.97 -3.74 2.15
N ARG A 36 4.83 -4.16 3.41
CA ARG A 36 5.94 -4.17 4.36
C ARG A 36 7.15 -4.95 3.82
N GLU A 37 6.97 -6.21 3.44
CA GLU A 37 8.08 -7.04 2.96
C GLU A 37 8.71 -6.48 1.68
N ALA A 38 7.90 -5.98 0.75
CA ALA A 38 8.38 -5.41 -0.50
C ALA A 38 9.18 -4.11 -0.28
N LEU A 39 8.72 -3.25 0.64
CA LEU A 39 9.45 -2.04 1.04
C LEU A 39 10.76 -2.36 1.76
N GLU A 40 10.75 -3.30 2.71
CA GLU A 40 11.95 -3.75 3.43
C GLU A 40 12.99 -4.32 2.44
N ASN A 41 12.56 -5.14 1.47
CA ASN A 41 13.42 -5.68 0.42
C ASN A 41 13.96 -4.60 -0.54
N ALA A 42 13.22 -3.52 -0.73
CA ALA A 42 13.65 -2.35 -1.51
C ALA A 42 14.56 -1.39 -0.71
N GLY A 43 14.88 -1.72 0.55
CA GLY A 43 15.75 -0.91 1.43
C GLY A 43 15.01 0.23 2.14
N VAL A 44 13.68 0.29 2.08
CA VAL A 44 12.88 1.30 2.76
C VAL A 44 12.61 0.85 4.19
N SER A 45 13.26 1.48 5.15
CA SER A 45 13.13 1.15 6.58
C SER A 45 12.01 1.89 7.30
N HIS A 46 11.33 2.82 6.64
CA HIS A 46 10.24 3.59 7.24
C HIS A 46 9.01 2.71 7.49
N PRO A 47 8.25 2.90 8.58
CA PRO A 47 7.02 2.15 8.83
C PRO A 47 6.05 2.24 7.65
N TYR A 48 5.74 1.10 7.02
CA TYR A 48 4.95 1.02 5.78
C TYR A 48 3.54 1.61 5.90
N ASP A 49 2.96 1.59 7.11
CA ASP A 49 1.63 2.13 7.42
C ASP A 49 1.64 3.64 7.66
N GLN A 50 2.81 4.28 7.65
CA GLN A 50 3.01 5.71 7.81
C GLN A 50 3.55 6.39 6.54
N ILE A 51 3.62 5.69 5.40
CA ILE A 51 4.06 6.29 4.13
C ILE A 51 2.85 6.82 3.36
N PHE A 52 2.76 8.14 3.22
CA PHE A 52 1.72 8.86 2.49
C PHE A 52 2.29 9.55 1.27
N TYR A 53 1.68 9.34 0.10
CA TYR A 53 1.95 10.19 -1.06
C TYR A 53 1.08 11.44 -0.96
N SER A 54 1.70 12.61 -0.91
CA SER A 54 1.02 13.90 -0.89
C SER A 54 1.40 14.72 -2.12
N ALA A 55 0.40 15.31 -2.77
CA ALA A 55 0.57 16.23 -3.88
C ALA A 55 -0.12 17.56 -3.57
N ALA A 56 0.54 18.66 -3.95
CA ALA A 56 0.02 20.01 -3.76
C ALA A 56 -0.21 20.73 -5.08
N GLN A 57 -1.16 21.65 -5.03
CA GLN A 57 -1.42 22.64 -6.06
C GLN A 57 -1.43 24.01 -5.38
N ASP A 58 -0.65 24.96 -5.90
CA ASP A 58 -0.52 26.32 -5.37
C ASP A 58 -0.20 26.38 -3.86
N GLY A 59 0.68 25.47 -3.40
CA GLY A 59 1.11 25.38 -2.01
C GLY A 59 0.10 24.73 -1.05
N THR A 60 -1.07 24.32 -1.55
CA THR A 60 -2.08 23.61 -0.77
C THR A 60 -2.09 22.13 -1.11
N VAL A 61 -2.05 21.26 -0.10
CA VAL A 61 -2.13 19.81 -0.31
C VAL A 61 -3.54 19.44 -0.77
N ILE A 62 -3.67 18.96 -2.01
CA ILE A 62 -4.95 18.59 -2.63
C ILE A 62 -5.18 17.08 -2.66
N PHE A 63 -4.11 16.29 -2.47
CA PHE A 63 -4.17 14.84 -2.42
C PHE A 63 -3.23 14.35 -1.34
N SER A 64 -3.69 13.44 -0.49
CA SER A 64 -2.84 12.72 0.44
C SER A 64 -3.46 11.37 0.80
N LYS A 65 -2.79 10.29 0.40
CA LYS A 65 -3.21 8.90 0.70
C LYS A 65 -2.01 8.05 1.09
N SER A 66 -2.23 7.11 2.01
CA SER A 66 -1.19 6.12 2.32
C SER A 66 -1.01 5.12 1.20
N LEU A 67 0.19 4.56 1.06
CA LEU A 67 0.45 3.46 0.14
C LEU A 67 -0.49 2.27 0.40
N VAL A 68 -0.73 1.95 1.68
CA VAL A 68 -1.71 0.93 2.08
C VAL A 68 -3.10 1.24 1.54
N GLN A 69 -3.56 2.49 1.66
CA GLN A 69 -4.89 2.88 1.19
C GLN A 69 -4.99 2.77 -0.33
N MET A 70 -4.04 3.35 -1.06
CA MET A 70 -4.01 3.32 -2.52
C MET A 70 -4.02 1.89 -3.05
N LEU A 71 -3.20 1.01 -2.47
CA LEU A 71 -3.11 -0.38 -2.90
C LEU A 71 -4.36 -1.19 -2.54
N THR A 72 -4.93 -0.95 -1.36
CA THR A 72 -6.18 -1.61 -0.93
C THR A 72 -7.33 -1.26 -1.87
N GLU A 73 -7.50 0.03 -2.19
CA GLU A 73 -8.54 0.50 -3.12
C GLU A 73 -8.32 -0.11 -4.52
N ALA A 74 -7.08 -0.12 -5.02
CA ALA A 74 -6.75 -0.71 -6.31
C ALA A 74 -7.07 -2.20 -6.38
N VAL A 75 -6.73 -2.98 -5.34
CA VAL A 75 -7.00 -4.42 -5.27
C VAL A 75 -8.50 -4.69 -5.29
N LEU A 76 -9.28 -3.93 -4.51
CA LEU A 76 -10.74 -4.07 -4.42
C LEU A 76 -11.43 -3.69 -5.73
N ASN A 77 -10.98 -2.62 -6.39
CA ASN A 77 -11.58 -2.12 -7.63
C ASN A 77 -11.01 -2.80 -8.88
N ASN A 78 -9.96 -3.62 -8.75
CA ASN A 78 -9.20 -4.17 -9.87
C ASN A 78 -8.61 -3.09 -10.81
N GLU A 79 -8.16 -1.98 -10.22
CA GLU A 79 -7.70 -0.79 -10.93
C GLU A 79 -6.20 -0.58 -10.75
N ARG A 80 -5.38 -1.41 -11.42
CA ARG A 80 -3.91 -1.33 -11.34
C ARG A 80 -3.35 0.08 -11.55
N HIS A 81 -3.91 0.87 -12.46
CA HIS A 81 -3.41 2.22 -12.75
C HIS A 81 -3.55 3.21 -11.59
N SER A 82 -4.45 2.96 -10.64
CA SER A 82 -4.69 3.83 -9.48
C SER A 82 -3.57 3.82 -8.44
N ILE A 83 -2.63 2.87 -8.51
CA ILE A 83 -1.47 2.81 -7.60
C ILE A 83 -0.29 3.64 -8.09
N GLN A 84 -0.32 4.13 -9.34
CA GLN A 84 0.77 4.89 -9.92
C GLN A 84 0.71 6.34 -9.44
N VAL A 85 1.76 6.79 -8.78
CA VAL A 85 1.94 8.19 -8.39
C VAL A 85 2.89 8.89 -9.36
N GLY A 86 2.62 10.18 -9.60
CA GLY A 86 3.35 11.00 -10.57
C GLY A 86 4.41 11.90 -9.94
N THR A 87 4.92 12.85 -10.72
CA THR A 87 5.95 13.81 -10.30
C THR A 87 5.40 15.03 -9.55
N GLY A 88 4.09 15.09 -9.32
CA GLY A 88 3.40 16.25 -8.71
C GLY A 88 3.35 16.20 -7.18
N GLY A 89 4.03 15.23 -6.56
CA GLY A 89 4.00 15.00 -5.13
C GLY A 89 5.21 14.18 -4.67
N ASP A 90 5.25 13.90 -3.38
CA ASP A 90 6.31 13.13 -2.73
C ASP A 90 5.76 12.35 -1.53
N PHE A 91 6.62 11.59 -0.86
CA PHE A 91 6.25 10.73 0.27
C PHE A 91 6.56 11.36 1.62
N TYR A 92 5.64 11.19 2.54
CA TYR A 92 5.68 11.79 3.87
C TYR A 92 5.19 10.82 4.94
N ALA A 93 5.68 11.00 6.16
CA ALA A 93 5.41 10.18 7.34
C ALA A 93 4.02 10.45 7.96
N ALA A 94 3.30 11.46 7.44
CA ALA A 94 1.99 11.86 7.91
C ALA A 94 1.09 12.30 6.75
N GLN A 95 -0.22 12.22 6.96
CA GLN A 95 -1.19 12.67 5.97
C GLN A 95 -1.27 14.20 5.91
N TYR A 96 -1.60 14.74 4.73
CA TYR A 96 -1.81 16.17 4.46
C TYR A 96 -0.63 17.08 4.83
N THR A 97 0.58 16.54 4.88
CA THR A 97 1.81 17.32 5.05
C THR A 97 2.65 17.28 3.79
N MET A 98 3.44 18.34 3.61
CA MET A 98 4.59 18.40 2.71
C MET A 98 5.82 19.02 3.41
N SER A 99 5.88 18.93 4.74
CA SER A 99 7.03 19.41 5.52
C SER A 99 8.25 18.54 5.27
N GLU A 100 9.42 19.15 5.09
CA GLU A 100 10.67 18.43 4.81
C GLU A 100 11.04 17.47 5.96
N GLU A 101 10.72 17.84 7.20
CA GLU A 101 10.96 17.01 8.39
C GLU A 101 10.13 15.72 8.41
N ALA A 102 9.01 15.72 7.68
CA ALA A 102 8.16 14.54 7.55
C ALA A 102 8.45 13.76 6.28
N ARG A 103 9.37 14.22 5.42
CA ARG A 103 9.66 13.57 4.14
C ARG A 103 10.25 12.18 4.37
N VAL A 104 9.77 11.21 3.60
CA VAL A 104 10.27 9.83 3.64
C VAL A 104 11.23 9.64 2.48
N ASP A 105 12.41 9.09 2.75
CA ASP A 105 13.41 8.78 1.73
C ASP A 105 13.00 7.52 0.95
N ILE A 106 12.17 7.73 -0.07
CA ILE A 106 11.74 6.72 -1.04
C ILE A 106 11.49 7.42 -2.37
N SER A 107 12.04 6.88 -3.45
CA SER A 107 11.79 7.43 -4.78
C SER A 107 10.40 7.06 -5.30
N VAL A 108 9.83 7.92 -6.15
CA VAL A 108 8.56 7.64 -6.85
C VAL A 108 8.65 6.35 -7.68
N GLU A 109 9.80 6.08 -8.29
CA GLU A 109 10.05 4.84 -9.05
C GLU A 109 9.99 3.62 -8.12
N THR A 110 10.74 3.63 -7.02
CA THR A 110 10.75 2.55 -6.02
C THR A 110 9.35 2.30 -5.46
N ALA A 111 8.61 3.34 -5.11
CA ALA A 111 7.25 3.22 -4.61
C ALA A 111 6.32 2.60 -5.66
N ASN A 112 6.36 3.08 -6.90
CA ASN A 112 5.53 2.55 -7.99
C ASN A 112 5.85 1.07 -8.29
N ASP A 113 7.13 0.69 -8.31
CA ASP A 113 7.58 -0.68 -8.53
C ASP A 113 7.12 -1.62 -7.41
N VAL A 114 7.29 -1.21 -6.16
CA VAL A 114 6.83 -1.95 -4.99
C VAL A 114 5.32 -2.12 -5.01
N MET A 115 4.57 -1.05 -5.28
CA MET A 115 3.11 -1.09 -5.35
C MET A 115 2.63 -2.02 -6.46
N ALA A 116 3.27 -1.96 -7.64
CA ALA A 116 2.97 -2.85 -8.76
C ALA A 116 3.28 -4.32 -8.41
N LEU A 117 4.44 -4.61 -7.85
CA LEU A 117 4.84 -5.96 -7.44
C LEU A 117 3.81 -6.57 -6.48
N VAL A 118 3.41 -5.80 -5.46
CA VAL A 118 2.44 -6.27 -4.47
C VAL A 118 1.06 -6.46 -5.08
N TYR A 119 0.61 -5.53 -5.93
CA TYR A 119 -0.68 -5.65 -6.64
C TYR A 119 -0.73 -6.95 -7.46
N GLU A 120 0.28 -7.18 -8.31
CA GLU A 120 0.33 -8.39 -9.15
C GLU A 120 0.38 -9.64 -8.31
N HIS A 121 1.19 -9.66 -7.24
CA HIS A 121 1.26 -10.81 -6.35
C HIS A 121 -0.12 -11.14 -5.74
N ILE A 122 -0.84 -10.13 -5.26
CA ILE A 122 -2.17 -10.32 -4.67
C ILE A 122 -3.12 -10.88 -5.73
N LYS A 123 -3.15 -10.28 -6.93
CA LYS A 123 -4.03 -10.75 -8.02
C LYS A 123 -3.72 -12.17 -8.49
N GLU A 124 -2.44 -12.52 -8.59
CA GLU A 124 -2.03 -13.88 -8.89
C GLU A 124 -2.47 -14.87 -7.81
N THR A 125 -2.40 -14.48 -6.54
CA THR A 125 -2.81 -15.32 -5.42
C THR A 125 -4.32 -15.53 -5.42
N GLU A 126 -5.11 -14.47 -5.66
CA GLU A 126 -6.56 -14.53 -5.82
C GLU A 126 -6.99 -15.43 -6.97
N ALA A 127 -6.26 -15.40 -8.09
CA ALA A 127 -6.52 -16.28 -9.23
C ALA A 127 -6.21 -17.76 -8.93
N LYS A 128 -5.34 -18.04 -7.96
CA LYS A 128 -4.90 -19.40 -7.59
C LYS A 128 -5.71 -20.01 -6.43
N GLY A 129 -6.43 -19.21 -5.64
CA GLY A 129 -7.34 -19.65 -4.56
C GLY A 129 -6.87 -19.27 -3.16
#